data_AF-A0A2P8W373-F1
#
_entry.id   AF-A0A2P8W373-F1
#
_cell.length_a   1.000
_cell.length_b   1.000
_cell.length_c   1.000
_cell.angle_alpha   90.00
_cell.angle_beta   90.00
_cell.angle_gamma   90.00
#
_symmetry.space_group_name_H-M   'P 1'
#
loop_
_entity.id
_entity.type
_entity.pdbx_description
1 polymer ?
#
loop_
_entity_poly.entity_id
_entity_poly.type
_entity_poly.pdbx_seq_one_letter_code
_entity_poly.pdbx_strand_id
1 'polypeptide(L)'
;MKFERDIFISYTHVDNKSLDQEQDGWISTFHRGLEIRLEQLRGTPIDIWRDIKLQGNDALDESIFKQFPNLALLVSVLSPRYIQSSWCMRELACFLESATARGGVNVGGTTRIFKVVKTYLEAEKHPQGLQDLLGYQFFDVDAAGRPREFNKIYGPEAERKFWAKLEDLAYDIHQTLRMLEALPDGDTQAVLPAASLPPLESTPVGTPAGKVIYLAETTPDLSAEREKVRRELEQAGHRVLPEQPLPNPPDFEATVCEHLAQAALSVHLLMPYPPVPTAPQAQTQEQIYQQLARVRTRDQIELANQYNQEHRDFSRILWMPPRAGHPELDEFVQGLQNEPDFISTNLESLKDIIRDRLARPPAPIVNLPQDGTVQIYLDCDERDLEAPEIEPLYDWLEQNFQVVLPDYDNSGVARSEALIRQCEAVMIYYGQASGLWLKRRLLALKKTLYGRSKPLRAKAVYVANPTKSNFSDPDVPIIEGFNGFQPDLLNAFLQQLA
;
A
#
# COMPACT_ATOMS: atom_id res chain seq x y z
N MET A 1 -7.36 25.81 -16.47
CA MET A 1 -6.18 26.47 -17.05
C MET A 1 -6.12 26.00 -18.49
N LYS A 2 -6.40 26.88 -19.46
CA LYS A 2 -6.46 26.51 -20.87
C LYS A 2 -5.08 26.59 -21.49
N PHE A 3 -4.64 25.45 -22.01
CA PHE A 3 -3.43 25.30 -22.80
C PHE A 3 -3.84 25.12 -24.27
N GLU A 4 -3.07 25.70 -25.19
CA GLU A 4 -3.34 25.55 -26.64
C GLU A 4 -2.81 24.21 -27.17
N ARG A 5 -1.82 23.63 -26.47
CA ARG A 5 -1.20 22.35 -26.79
C ARG A 5 -1.25 21.43 -25.57
N ASP A 6 -1.65 20.18 -25.77
CA ASP A 6 -1.76 19.24 -24.66
C ASP A 6 -0.39 18.66 -24.27
N ILE A 7 0.33 18.02 -25.21
CA ILE A 7 1.53 17.23 -24.87
C ILE A 7 2.65 17.44 -25.89
N PHE A 8 3.87 17.62 -25.40
CA PHE A 8 5.09 17.58 -26.21
C PHE A 8 5.96 16.39 -25.80
N ILE A 9 6.42 15.61 -26.78
CA ILE A 9 7.36 14.51 -26.55
C ILE A 9 8.78 14.98 -26.93
N SER A 10 9.63 15.18 -25.93
CA SER A 10 11.06 15.47 -26.11
C SER A 10 11.84 14.16 -26.19
N TYR A 11 12.63 14.00 -27.26
CA TYR A 11 13.38 12.77 -27.55
C TYR A 11 14.57 13.06 -28.48
N THR A 12 15.46 12.09 -28.68
CA THR A 12 16.52 12.20 -29.70
C THR A 12 16.13 11.49 -31.00
N HIS A 13 16.40 12.09 -32.17
CA HIS A 13 16.06 11.45 -33.45
C HIS A 13 16.71 10.08 -33.66
N VAL A 14 17.89 9.85 -33.08
CA VAL A 14 18.55 8.54 -33.10
C VAL A 14 17.71 7.49 -32.39
N ASP A 15 17.01 7.84 -31.32
CA ASP A 15 16.13 6.93 -30.58
C ASP A 15 14.90 6.50 -31.37
N ASN A 16 14.55 7.21 -32.44
CA ASN A 16 13.48 6.86 -33.35
C ASN A 16 13.95 6.12 -34.61
N LYS A 17 15.24 5.78 -34.73
CA LYS A 17 15.70 4.93 -35.83
C LYS A 17 15.37 3.48 -35.49
N SER A 18 14.69 2.79 -36.40
CA SER A 18 14.44 1.35 -36.29
C SER A 18 15.66 0.55 -36.75
N LEU A 19 15.88 -0.61 -36.12
CA LEU A 19 16.86 -1.61 -36.57
C LEU A 19 16.34 -2.41 -37.77
N ASP A 20 15.01 -2.41 -37.97
CA ASP A 20 14.31 -3.05 -39.07
C ASP A 20 13.67 -1.97 -39.96
N GLN A 21 14.00 -1.97 -41.25
CA GLN A 21 13.53 -0.94 -42.19
C GLN A 21 12.02 -1.02 -42.46
N GLU A 22 11.38 -2.16 -42.17
CA GLU A 22 9.94 -2.36 -42.35
C GLU A 22 9.11 -1.94 -41.13
N GLN A 23 9.76 -1.55 -40.02
CA GLN A 23 9.09 -1.17 -38.78
C GLN A 23 9.29 0.29 -38.42
N ASP A 24 8.23 0.89 -37.86
CA ASP A 24 8.30 2.22 -37.27
C ASP A 24 9.30 2.26 -36.11
N GLY A 25 9.95 3.41 -35.95
CA GLY A 25 10.83 3.66 -34.81
C GLY A 25 10.11 3.60 -33.46
N TRP A 26 10.89 3.40 -32.39
CA TRP A 26 10.37 3.29 -31.02
C TRP A 26 9.50 4.50 -30.64
N ILE A 27 9.96 5.71 -30.96
CA ILE A 27 9.24 6.96 -30.61
C ILE A 27 7.98 7.12 -31.47
N SER A 28 8.02 6.72 -32.74
CA SER A 28 6.83 6.71 -33.60
C SER A 28 5.75 5.77 -33.05
N THR A 29 6.15 4.57 -32.61
CA THR A 29 5.25 3.58 -32.01
C THR A 29 4.69 4.09 -30.67
N PHE A 30 5.54 4.65 -29.84
CA PHE A 30 5.18 5.27 -28.56
C PHE A 30 4.18 6.42 -28.73
N HIS A 31 4.47 7.36 -29.64
CA HIS A 31 3.59 8.50 -29.91
C HIS A 31 2.20 8.03 -30.36
N ARG A 32 2.14 7.17 -31.39
CA ARG A 32 0.87 6.66 -31.91
C ARG A 32 0.07 5.91 -30.84
N GLY A 33 0.75 5.08 -30.05
CA GLY A 33 0.14 4.34 -28.96
C GLY A 33 -0.48 5.26 -27.90
N LEU A 34 0.29 6.26 -27.49
CA LEU A 34 -0.10 7.22 -26.47
C LEU A 34 -1.28 8.08 -26.93
N GLU A 35 -1.25 8.56 -28.17
CA GLU A 35 -2.33 9.32 -28.80
C GLU A 35 -3.63 8.54 -28.80
N ILE A 36 -3.65 7.34 -29.40
CA ILE A 36 -4.84 6.48 -29.46
C ILE A 36 -5.39 6.21 -28.07
N ARG A 37 -4.52 5.91 -27.09
CA ARG A 37 -4.98 5.55 -25.75
C ARG A 37 -5.53 6.74 -24.98
N LEU A 38 -4.90 7.91 -25.10
CA LEU A 38 -5.38 9.13 -24.46
C LEU A 38 -6.70 9.62 -25.07
N GLU A 39 -6.90 9.50 -26.38
CA GLU A 39 -8.20 9.78 -27.00
C GLU A 39 -9.30 8.84 -26.49
N GLN A 40 -8.99 7.55 -26.31
CA GLN A 40 -9.92 6.59 -25.72
C GLN A 40 -10.28 6.93 -24.26
N LEU A 41 -9.32 7.39 -23.46
CA LEU A 41 -9.53 7.76 -22.06
C LEU A 41 -10.29 9.09 -21.91
N ARG A 42 -9.97 10.09 -22.74
CA ARG A 42 -10.62 11.43 -22.72
C ARG A 42 -11.97 11.45 -23.41
N GLY A 43 -12.17 10.62 -24.44
CA GLY A 43 -13.32 10.69 -25.33
C GLY A 43 -13.31 11.90 -26.29
N THR A 44 -12.21 12.66 -26.32
CA THR A 44 -11.98 13.81 -27.20
C THR A 44 -10.59 13.71 -27.84
N PRO A 45 -10.39 14.29 -29.04
CA PRO A 45 -9.06 14.34 -29.64
C PRO A 45 -8.06 15.05 -28.73
N ILE A 46 -6.80 14.63 -28.77
CA ILE A 46 -5.69 15.19 -28.00
C ILE A 46 -4.58 15.64 -28.94
N ASP A 47 -4.00 16.80 -28.67
CA ASP A 47 -2.91 17.33 -29.49
C ASP A 47 -1.54 16.95 -28.90
N ILE A 48 -0.97 15.87 -29.43
CA ILE A 48 0.38 15.41 -29.11
C ILE A 48 1.30 15.73 -30.27
N TRP A 49 2.42 16.39 -29.97
CA TRP A 49 3.41 16.73 -30.98
C TRP A 49 4.82 16.43 -30.52
N ARG A 50 5.70 16.26 -31.49
CA ARG A 50 7.12 15.94 -31.32
C ARG A 50 7.90 16.55 -32.46
N ASP A 51 9.19 16.79 -32.29
CA ASP A 51 10.01 17.26 -33.41
C ASP A 51 10.23 16.14 -34.44
N ILE A 52 9.86 16.38 -35.71
CA ILE A 52 9.97 15.41 -36.82
C ILE A 52 11.09 15.82 -37.80
N LYS A 53 11.66 17.04 -37.71
CA LYS A 53 12.50 17.58 -38.79
C LYS A 53 13.92 17.01 -38.78
N LEU A 54 14.24 16.28 -39.85
CA LEU A 54 15.59 15.93 -40.28
C LEU A 54 15.91 16.69 -41.57
N GLN A 55 16.11 18.01 -41.51
CA GLN A 55 16.73 18.73 -42.64
C GLN A 55 17.86 19.62 -42.14
N GLY A 56 19.08 19.26 -42.56
CA GLY A 56 20.28 20.03 -42.27
C GLY A 56 20.17 21.39 -42.94
N ASN A 57 20.45 22.43 -42.15
CA ASN A 57 20.60 23.84 -42.51
C ASN A 57 19.40 24.78 -42.26
N ASP A 58 18.34 24.34 -41.57
CA ASP A 58 17.39 25.28 -40.96
C ASP A 58 17.92 25.77 -39.60
N ALA A 59 17.89 27.09 -39.39
CA ALA A 59 18.22 27.69 -38.11
C ALA A 59 17.34 27.05 -37.02
N LEU A 60 18.00 26.31 -36.12
CA LEU A 60 17.49 25.67 -34.91
C LEU A 60 16.17 26.30 -34.43
N ASP A 61 15.07 25.55 -34.61
CA ASP A 61 13.69 26.06 -34.66
C ASP A 61 13.25 26.67 -33.30
N GLU A 62 13.56 27.95 -33.08
CA GLU A 62 13.12 28.74 -31.91
C GLU A 62 11.60 28.76 -31.74
N SER A 63 10.84 28.31 -32.74
CA SER A 63 9.38 28.19 -32.69
C SER A 63 8.86 27.15 -31.70
N ILE A 64 9.67 26.14 -31.33
CA ILE A 64 9.30 25.13 -30.33
C ILE A 64 9.21 25.79 -28.94
N PHE A 65 10.23 26.57 -28.59
CA PHE A 65 10.30 27.28 -27.29
C PHE A 65 9.16 28.30 -27.13
N LYS A 66 8.69 28.91 -28.23
CA LYS A 66 7.53 29.83 -28.21
C LYS A 66 6.22 29.15 -27.82
N GLN A 67 6.13 27.82 -27.94
CA GLN A 67 4.93 27.05 -27.64
C GLN A 67 4.90 26.53 -26.20
N PHE A 68 6.03 26.45 -25.50
CA PHE A 68 6.11 25.95 -24.12
C PHE A 68 5.26 26.72 -23.10
N PRO A 69 5.10 28.06 -23.19
CA PRO A 69 4.17 28.77 -22.31
C PRO A 69 2.72 28.30 -22.46
N ASN A 70 2.34 27.75 -23.62
CA ASN A 70 0.99 27.29 -23.94
C ASN A 70 0.86 25.75 -23.89
N LEU A 71 1.88 25.04 -23.39
CA LEU A 71 1.94 23.59 -23.34
C LEU A 71 1.46 23.06 -21.98
N ALA A 72 0.53 22.10 -21.95
CA ALA A 72 0.04 21.53 -20.71
C ALA A 72 1.09 20.62 -20.05
N LEU A 73 1.63 19.63 -20.79
CA LEU A 73 2.53 18.59 -20.28
C LEU A 73 3.75 18.34 -21.18
N LEU A 74 4.87 17.96 -20.54
CA LEU A 74 6.10 17.54 -21.20
C LEU A 74 6.36 16.04 -20.93
N VAL A 75 6.57 15.24 -21.97
CA VAL A 75 7.03 13.86 -21.87
C VAL A 75 8.49 13.81 -22.33
N SER A 76 9.41 13.49 -21.42
CA SER A 76 10.85 13.41 -21.73
C SER A 76 11.29 11.96 -21.85
N VAL A 77 11.72 11.53 -23.05
CA VAL A 77 12.19 10.17 -23.31
C VAL A 77 13.71 10.09 -23.16
N LEU A 78 14.17 9.60 -22.02
CA LEU A 78 15.56 9.49 -21.64
C LEU A 78 16.24 8.28 -22.30
N SER A 79 17.41 8.55 -22.85
CA SER A 79 18.38 7.59 -23.37
C SER A 79 19.80 8.14 -23.14
N PRO A 80 20.85 7.32 -23.25
CA PRO A 80 22.24 7.83 -23.22
C PRO A 80 22.49 8.98 -24.18
N ARG A 81 21.81 8.99 -25.34
CA ARG A 81 21.93 10.08 -26.31
C ARG A 81 21.19 11.33 -25.88
N TYR A 82 20.08 11.19 -25.16
CA TYR A 82 19.27 12.30 -24.64
C TYR A 82 20.09 13.18 -23.69
N ILE A 83 20.78 12.59 -22.72
CA ILE A 83 21.60 13.33 -21.73
C ILE A 83 22.77 14.07 -22.40
N GLN A 84 23.31 13.53 -23.50
CA GLN A 84 24.39 14.15 -24.27
C GLN A 84 23.89 15.25 -25.22
N SER A 85 22.57 15.38 -25.42
CA SER A 85 21.97 16.35 -26.34
C SER A 85 21.75 17.68 -25.63
N SER A 86 22.58 18.68 -25.93
CA SER A 86 22.41 20.05 -25.43
C SER A 86 21.05 20.64 -25.81
N TRP A 87 20.46 20.19 -26.93
CA TRP A 87 19.13 20.59 -27.37
C TRP A 87 18.03 20.09 -26.42
N CYS A 88 18.03 18.79 -26.11
CA CYS A 88 17.03 18.20 -25.22
C CYS A 88 17.13 18.79 -23.80
N MET A 89 18.35 19.07 -23.32
CA MET A 89 18.54 19.75 -22.03
C MET A 89 17.98 21.17 -22.03
N ARG A 90 18.13 21.91 -23.15
CA ARG A 90 17.54 23.25 -23.30
C ARG A 90 16.02 23.21 -23.36
N GLU A 91 15.43 22.21 -24.02
CA GLU A 91 13.97 22.04 -24.05
C GLU A 91 13.40 21.83 -22.65
N LEU A 92 14.00 20.91 -21.88
CA LEU A 92 13.61 20.64 -20.50
C LEU A 92 13.73 21.89 -19.61
N ALA A 93 14.86 22.60 -19.69
CA ALA A 93 15.08 23.82 -18.91
C ALA A 93 14.06 24.92 -19.24
N CYS A 94 13.80 25.15 -20.53
CA CYS A 94 12.84 26.17 -20.96
C CYS A 94 11.40 25.81 -20.57
N PHE A 95 11.03 24.53 -20.59
CA PHE A 95 9.73 24.09 -20.08
C PHE A 95 9.63 24.29 -18.57
N LEU A 96 10.65 23.92 -17.80
CA LEU A 96 10.68 24.14 -16.35
C LEU A 96 10.51 25.63 -15.99
N GLU A 97 11.22 26.51 -16.69
CA GLU A 97 11.10 27.97 -16.54
C GLU A 97 9.68 28.45 -16.89
N SER A 98 9.12 28.00 -18.02
CA SER A 98 7.79 28.40 -18.50
C SER A 98 6.67 27.88 -17.59
N ALA A 99 6.78 26.64 -17.12
CA ALA A 99 5.82 26.02 -16.21
C ALA A 99 5.85 26.69 -14.82
N THR A 100 7.03 27.09 -14.34
CA THR A 100 7.16 27.90 -13.11
C THR A 100 6.46 29.25 -13.26
N ALA A 101 6.57 29.90 -14.41
CA ALA A 101 5.90 31.17 -14.70
C ALA A 101 4.37 31.04 -14.86
N ARG A 102 3.86 29.84 -15.20
CA ARG A 102 2.46 29.61 -15.53
C ARG A 102 1.92 28.35 -14.83
N GLY A 103 1.38 28.54 -13.61
CA GLY A 103 0.66 27.50 -12.86
C GLY A 103 1.52 26.53 -12.04
N GLY A 104 2.85 26.68 -12.09
CA GLY A 104 3.80 25.82 -11.39
C GLY A 104 4.17 24.55 -12.16
N VAL A 105 5.36 24.01 -11.87
CA VAL A 105 5.81 22.69 -12.38
C VAL A 105 5.02 21.56 -11.70
N ASN A 106 4.61 21.77 -10.45
CA ASN A 106 3.82 20.84 -9.67
C ASN A 106 2.40 21.38 -9.49
N VAL A 107 1.41 20.58 -9.85
CA VAL A 107 -0.01 20.91 -9.75
C VAL A 107 -0.72 19.80 -9.00
N GLY A 108 -1.35 20.11 -7.86
CA GLY A 108 -2.08 19.12 -7.07
C GLY A 108 -1.23 17.95 -6.55
N GLY A 109 0.08 18.13 -6.40
CA GLY A 109 1.03 17.08 -5.97
C GLY A 109 1.65 16.27 -7.11
N THR A 110 1.23 16.46 -8.36
CA THR A 110 1.83 15.81 -9.54
C THR A 110 2.62 16.80 -10.39
N THR A 111 3.71 16.33 -11.01
CA THR A 111 4.51 17.16 -11.91
C THR A 111 3.90 17.19 -13.30
N ARG A 112 4.06 18.32 -14.00
CA ARG A 112 3.69 18.46 -15.42
C ARG A 112 4.72 17.82 -16.36
N ILE A 113 5.72 17.13 -15.81
CA ILE A 113 6.78 16.45 -16.56
C ILE A 113 6.73 14.94 -16.31
N PHE A 114 6.55 14.18 -17.38
CA PHE A 114 6.58 12.72 -17.36
C PHE A 114 7.94 12.22 -17.84
N LYS A 115 8.71 11.61 -16.94
CA LYS A 115 10.01 11.01 -17.24
C LYS A 115 9.82 9.60 -17.80
N VAL A 116 10.19 9.36 -19.06
CA VAL A 116 10.15 8.04 -19.69
C VAL A 116 11.58 7.55 -19.89
N VAL A 117 11.98 6.47 -19.23
CA VAL A 117 13.34 5.92 -19.36
C VAL A 117 13.29 4.79 -20.39
N LYS A 118 13.64 5.11 -21.64
CA LYS A 118 13.68 4.14 -22.75
C LYS A 118 14.84 3.16 -22.59
N THR A 119 16.04 3.70 -22.35
CA THR A 119 17.27 2.91 -22.19
C THR A 119 17.79 3.11 -20.77
N TYR A 120 18.24 2.03 -20.13
CA TYR A 120 18.78 2.11 -18.77
C TYR A 120 19.86 3.18 -18.64
N LEU A 121 19.71 3.98 -17.59
CA LEU A 121 20.59 5.07 -17.22
C LEU A 121 20.66 5.16 -15.70
N GLU A 122 21.88 5.21 -15.18
CA GLU A 122 22.18 5.54 -13.78
C GLU A 122 21.47 6.85 -13.37
N ALA A 123 20.86 6.87 -12.18
CA ALA A 123 20.03 7.99 -11.73
C ALA A 123 20.84 9.30 -11.62
N GLU A 124 22.11 9.21 -11.28
CA GLU A 124 23.06 10.32 -11.18
C GLU A 124 23.31 11.00 -12.54
N LYS A 125 23.07 10.27 -13.64
CA LYS A 125 23.20 10.80 -15.00
C LYS A 125 21.91 11.44 -15.50
N HIS A 126 20.80 11.33 -14.76
CA HIS A 126 19.54 11.95 -15.18
C HIS A 126 19.65 13.49 -15.07
N PRO A 127 19.00 14.26 -15.94
CA PRO A 127 19.06 15.72 -15.88
C PRO A 127 18.47 16.29 -14.57
N GLN A 128 19.03 17.40 -14.10
CA GLN A 128 18.51 18.12 -12.93
C GLN A 128 17.04 18.52 -13.15
N GLY A 129 16.18 18.26 -12.16
CA GLY A 129 14.72 18.41 -12.28
C GLY A 129 13.97 17.14 -12.74
N LEU A 130 14.69 16.15 -13.28
CA LEU A 130 14.16 14.81 -13.59
C LEU A 130 14.69 13.72 -12.63
N GLN A 131 15.78 13.98 -11.90
CA GLN A 131 16.39 13.04 -10.96
C GLN A 131 15.39 12.57 -9.89
N ASP A 132 14.66 13.52 -9.30
CA ASP A 132 13.73 13.27 -8.18
C ASP A 132 12.37 12.72 -8.63
N LEU A 133 12.12 12.64 -9.94
CA LEU A 133 10.86 12.12 -10.48
C LEU A 133 10.90 10.60 -10.62
N LEU A 134 9.82 9.94 -10.21
CA LEU A 134 9.60 8.54 -10.57
C LEU A 134 9.28 8.48 -12.07
N GLY A 135 10.08 7.73 -12.82
CA GLY A 135 9.96 7.63 -14.27
C GLY A 135 9.35 6.30 -14.72
N TYR A 136 8.78 6.29 -15.91
CA TYR A 136 8.26 5.11 -16.57
C TYR A 136 9.40 4.38 -17.25
N GLN A 137 9.78 3.22 -16.69
CA GLN A 137 10.87 2.42 -17.20
C GLN A 137 10.34 1.50 -18.31
N PHE A 138 10.85 1.71 -19.52
CA PHE A 138 10.55 0.90 -20.72
C PHE A 138 11.69 -0.08 -21.02
N PHE A 139 12.27 -0.66 -19.99
CA PHE A 139 13.26 -1.71 -20.10
C PHE A 139 13.15 -2.64 -18.87
N ASP A 140 13.64 -3.87 -19.00
CA ASP A 140 13.88 -4.79 -17.89
C ASP A 140 15.35 -5.20 -17.88
N VAL A 141 15.81 -5.75 -16.77
CA VAL A 141 17.12 -6.41 -16.71
C VAL A 141 16.92 -7.90 -16.97
N ASP A 142 17.62 -8.44 -17.98
CA ASP A 142 17.55 -9.87 -18.26
C ASP A 142 18.26 -10.69 -17.17
N ALA A 143 18.09 -12.02 -17.19
CA ALA A 143 18.68 -12.92 -16.19
C ALA A 143 20.23 -12.86 -16.12
N ALA A 144 20.89 -12.24 -17.10
CA ALA A 144 22.33 -12.02 -17.13
C ALA A 144 22.73 -10.61 -16.67
N GLY A 145 21.80 -9.83 -16.09
CA GLY A 145 22.06 -8.47 -15.62
C GLY A 145 22.11 -7.43 -16.74
N ARG A 146 21.68 -7.75 -17.96
CA ARG A 146 21.75 -6.80 -19.09
C ARG A 146 20.42 -6.07 -19.27
N PRO A 147 20.42 -4.73 -19.32
CA PRO A 147 19.20 -3.99 -19.61
C PRO A 147 18.72 -4.28 -21.03
N ARG A 148 17.44 -4.57 -21.18
CA ARG A 148 16.74 -4.83 -22.43
C ARG A 148 15.52 -3.94 -22.53
N GLU A 149 15.51 -3.11 -23.56
CA GLU A 149 14.41 -2.21 -23.86
C GLU A 149 13.15 -2.98 -24.27
N PHE A 150 11.99 -2.45 -23.92
CA PHE A 150 10.72 -2.93 -24.43
C PHE A 150 10.57 -2.44 -25.86
N ASN A 151 10.71 -3.38 -26.79
CA ASN A 151 10.57 -3.12 -28.21
C ASN A 151 9.96 -4.37 -28.85
N LYS A 152 9.01 -4.15 -29.76
CA LYS A 152 8.35 -5.20 -30.54
C LYS A 152 9.34 -6.10 -31.28
N ILE A 153 10.47 -5.56 -31.71
CA ILE A 153 11.53 -6.31 -32.41
C ILE A 153 12.07 -7.46 -31.55
N TYR A 154 11.97 -7.37 -30.21
CA TYR A 154 12.44 -8.41 -29.29
C TYR A 154 11.38 -9.47 -28.95
N GLY A 155 10.21 -9.44 -29.61
CA GLY A 155 9.19 -10.46 -29.51
C GLY A 155 7.92 -10.04 -28.73
N PRO A 156 6.91 -10.94 -28.68
CA PRO A 156 5.57 -10.61 -28.19
C PRO A 156 5.52 -10.29 -26.68
N GLU A 157 6.44 -10.84 -25.89
CA GLU A 157 6.51 -10.53 -24.46
C GLU A 157 7.00 -9.10 -24.22
N ALA A 158 8.04 -8.66 -24.95
CA ALA A 158 8.55 -7.30 -24.89
C ALA A 158 7.50 -6.29 -25.42
N GLU A 159 6.76 -6.65 -26.46
CA GLU A 159 5.62 -5.88 -26.96
C GLU A 159 4.52 -5.76 -25.89
N ARG A 160 4.16 -6.85 -25.20
CA ARG A 160 3.16 -6.81 -24.12
C ARG A 160 3.59 -5.90 -22.97
N LYS A 161 4.87 -5.97 -22.57
CA LYS A 161 5.44 -5.11 -21.51
C LYS A 161 5.45 -3.64 -21.93
N PHE A 162 5.79 -3.36 -23.19
CA PHE A 162 5.70 -2.02 -23.77
C PHE A 162 4.29 -1.44 -23.64
N TRP A 163 3.28 -2.18 -24.11
CA TRP A 163 1.89 -1.71 -24.07
C TRP A 163 1.36 -1.55 -22.64
N ALA A 164 1.73 -2.44 -21.72
CA ALA A 164 1.36 -2.30 -20.31
C ALA A 164 1.93 -1.03 -19.67
N LYS A 165 3.20 -0.70 -19.93
CA LYS A 165 3.80 0.56 -19.44
C LYS A 165 3.25 1.80 -20.11
N LEU A 166 2.89 1.72 -21.38
CA LEU A 166 2.24 2.80 -22.09
C LEU A 166 0.83 3.06 -21.55
N GLU A 167 0.10 2.02 -21.15
CA GLU A 167 -1.20 2.12 -20.47
C GLU A 167 -1.08 2.88 -19.15
N ASP A 168 -0.11 2.51 -18.30
CA ASP A 168 0.17 3.21 -17.04
C ASP A 168 0.43 4.71 -17.29
N LEU A 169 1.32 5.02 -18.24
CA LEU A 169 1.67 6.40 -18.58
C LEU A 169 0.46 7.19 -19.10
N ALA A 170 -0.33 6.60 -20.00
CA ALA A 170 -1.50 7.25 -20.56
C ALA A 170 -2.54 7.59 -19.48
N TYR A 171 -2.74 6.69 -18.52
CA TYR A 171 -3.67 6.92 -17.42
C TYR A 171 -3.22 8.10 -16.54
N ASP A 172 -1.95 8.14 -16.15
CA ASP A 172 -1.42 9.20 -15.28
C ASP A 172 -1.42 10.57 -16.00
N ILE A 173 -1.06 10.60 -17.29
CA ILE A 173 -1.18 11.80 -18.13
C ILE A 173 -2.63 12.29 -18.17
N HIS A 174 -3.60 11.39 -18.36
CA HIS A 174 -5.01 11.74 -18.39
C HIS A 174 -5.48 12.36 -17.07
N GLN A 175 -5.08 11.81 -15.92
CA GLN A 175 -5.41 12.37 -14.61
C GLN A 175 -4.84 13.78 -14.45
N THR A 176 -3.57 14.00 -14.80
CA THR A 176 -2.94 15.33 -14.69
C THR A 176 -3.61 16.34 -15.62
N LEU A 177 -3.97 15.97 -16.86
CA LEU A 177 -4.73 16.85 -17.76
C LEU A 177 -6.08 17.25 -17.17
N ARG A 178 -6.84 16.30 -16.60
CA ARG A 178 -8.11 16.61 -15.95
C ARG A 178 -7.96 17.56 -14.77
N MET A 179 -6.90 17.43 -13.98
CA MET A 179 -6.59 18.36 -12.89
C MET A 179 -6.29 19.77 -13.42
N LEU A 180 -5.51 19.89 -14.49
CA LEU A 180 -5.16 21.17 -15.12
C LEU A 180 -6.39 21.89 -15.73
N GLU A 181 -7.30 21.12 -16.33
CA GLU A 181 -8.56 21.63 -16.88
C GLU A 181 -9.50 22.17 -15.78
N ALA A 182 -9.53 21.52 -14.62
CA ALA A 182 -10.39 21.89 -13.49
C ALA A 182 -9.93 23.17 -12.75
N LEU A 183 -8.69 23.63 -12.95
CA LEU A 183 -8.20 24.87 -12.37
C LEU A 183 -8.78 26.09 -13.11
N PRO A 184 -9.20 27.17 -12.42
CA PRO A 184 -9.62 28.40 -13.08
C PRO A 184 -8.46 29.03 -13.89
N ASP A 185 -8.78 29.67 -15.02
CA ASP A 185 -7.80 30.40 -15.83
C ASP A 185 -7.32 31.63 -15.05
N GLY A 186 -6.06 31.61 -14.61
CA GLY A 186 -5.48 32.69 -13.80
C GLY A 186 -4.10 33.07 -14.30
N ASP A 187 -4.04 34.01 -15.25
CA ASP A 187 -2.98 35.02 -15.28
C ASP A 187 -3.09 35.85 -14.00
N THR A 188 -2.52 35.37 -12.90
CA THR A 188 -2.32 36.22 -11.72
C THR A 188 -1.16 35.64 -10.92
N GLN A 189 -0.07 36.41 -10.89
CA GLN A 189 0.96 36.28 -9.86
C GLN A 189 0.27 36.40 -8.49
N ALA A 190 0.00 35.28 -7.84
CA ALA A 190 -0.45 35.25 -6.46
C ALA A 190 0.73 34.83 -5.60
N VAL A 191 1.49 35.83 -5.16
CA VAL A 191 2.19 35.77 -3.88
C VAL A 191 1.10 35.47 -2.84
N LEU A 192 1.11 34.28 -2.24
CA LEU A 192 0.20 33.95 -1.15
C LEU A 192 0.69 34.64 0.12
N PRO A 193 -0.08 35.55 0.76
CA PRO A 193 0.06 35.77 2.19
C PRO A 193 -0.60 34.60 2.92
N ALA A 194 0.09 34.08 3.92
CA ALA A 194 -0.50 33.20 4.90
C ALA A 194 -1.71 33.88 5.57
N ALA A 195 -2.71 33.05 5.88
CA ALA A 195 -3.94 33.32 6.62
C ALA A 195 -5.23 33.41 5.77
N SER A 196 -6.20 32.63 6.25
CA SER A 196 -7.65 32.69 5.97
C SER A 196 -8.16 31.86 4.80
N LEU A 197 -8.35 30.55 5.07
CA LEU A 197 -9.33 29.72 4.37
C LEU A 197 -10.76 30.22 4.70
N PRO A 198 -11.65 30.41 3.71
CA PRO A 198 -13.10 30.47 3.95
C PRO A 198 -13.69 29.04 4.06
N PRO A 199 -14.82 28.85 4.77
CA PRO A 199 -15.41 27.55 4.98
C PRO A 199 -16.20 27.10 3.75
N LEU A 200 -15.94 25.87 3.27
CA LEU A 200 -16.75 25.22 2.25
C LEU A 200 -18.02 24.65 2.87
N GLU A 201 -19.16 25.24 2.52
CA GLU A 201 -20.48 24.67 2.75
C GLU A 201 -20.66 23.40 1.91
N SER A 202 -20.97 22.33 2.63
CA SER A 202 -21.36 21.02 2.14
C SER A 202 -22.69 21.03 1.40
N THR A 203 -22.75 20.36 0.25
CA THR A 203 -23.97 19.61 -0.12
C THR A 203 -23.61 18.18 -0.56
N PRO A 204 -24.49 17.20 -0.34
CA PRO A 204 -24.09 15.85 0.03
C PRO A 204 -24.44 14.80 -1.03
N VAL A 205 -23.48 13.95 -1.39
CA VAL A 205 -23.72 12.56 -1.80
C VAL A 205 -22.68 11.71 -1.09
N GLY A 206 -23.16 10.74 -0.32
CA GLY A 206 -22.38 10.06 0.72
C GLY A 206 -21.21 9.24 0.20
N THR A 207 -20.01 9.71 0.52
CA THR A 207 -18.82 8.88 0.72
C THR A 207 -18.15 9.40 2.00
N PRO A 208 -17.83 8.57 3.00
CA PRO A 208 -17.12 9.03 4.19
C PRO A 208 -15.76 9.60 3.79
N ALA A 209 -15.37 10.73 4.40
CA ALA A 209 -14.06 11.34 4.20
C ALA A 209 -12.94 10.29 4.30
N GLY A 210 -12.06 10.25 3.29
CA GLY A 210 -11.02 9.23 3.20
C GLY A 210 -10.09 9.22 4.41
N LYS A 211 -9.84 8.03 4.97
CA LYS A 211 -8.81 7.79 5.99
C LYS A 211 -7.39 7.99 5.44
N VAL A 212 -6.43 8.27 6.32
CA VAL A 212 -4.99 8.29 6.00
C VAL A 212 -4.41 6.88 6.27
N ILE A 213 -3.61 6.35 5.33
CA ILE A 213 -2.94 5.05 5.45
C ILE A 213 -1.44 5.22 5.28
N TYR A 214 -0.67 4.60 6.15
CA TYR A 214 0.78 4.47 6.00
C TYR A 214 1.09 3.19 5.21
N LEU A 215 1.61 3.34 4.00
CA LEU A 215 2.08 2.24 3.15
C LEU A 215 3.61 2.28 3.09
N ALA A 216 4.26 1.45 3.89
CA ALA A 216 5.70 1.44 4.09
C ALA A 216 6.50 1.29 2.78
N GLU A 217 7.68 1.90 2.71
CA GLU A 217 8.62 1.64 1.62
C GLU A 217 9.07 0.18 1.67
N THR A 218 9.13 -0.43 0.49
CA THR A 218 9.45 -1.84 0.31
C THR A 218 10.72 -1.99 -0.51
N THR A 219 11.27 -3.18 -0.44
CA THR A 219 12.30 -3.66 -1.35
C THR A 219 11.85 -3.71 -2.81
N PRO A 220 12.79 -3.70 -3.77
CA PRO A 220 12.47 -3.55 -5.20
C PRO A 220 11.56 -4.66 -5.76
N ASP A 221 11.68 -5.86 -5.22
CA ASP A 221 10.93 -7.06 -5.61
C ASP A 221 9.43 -6.98 -5.31
N LEU A 222 8.99 -6.12 -4.38
CA LEU A 222 7.57 -5.87 -4.08
C LEU A 222 7.11 -4.46 -4.48
N SER A 223 7.94 -3.71 -5.21
CA SER A 223 7.62 -2.33 -5.60
C SER A 223 6.37 -2.24 -6.47
N ALA A 224 6.17 -3.21 -7.38
CA ALA A 224 5.00 -3.28 -8.25
C ALA A 224 3.72 -3.61 -7.48
N GLU A 225 3.79 -4.53 -6.52
CA GLU A 225 2.70 -4.92 -5.62
C GLU A 225 2.29 -3.73 -4.74
N ARG A 226 3.27 -3.04 -4.14
CA ARG A 226 3.03 -1.83 -3.34
C ARG A 226 2.31 -0.76 -4.15
N GLU A 227 2.75 -0.52 -5.39
CA GLU A 227 2.14 0.51 -6.25
C GLU A 227 0.69 0.17 -6.60
N LYS A 228 0.37 -1.10 -6.84
CA LYS A 228 -1.02 -1.54 -7.04
C LYS A 228 -1.89 -1.27 -5.81
N VAL A 229 -1.36 -1.53 -4.60
CA VAL A 229 -2.08 -1.24 -3.35
C VAL A 229 -2.28 0.27 -3.15
N ARG A 230 -1.25 1.07 -3.41
CA ARG A 230 -1.33 2.55 -3.36
C ARG A 230 -2.45 3.08 -4.25
N ARG A 231 -2.44 2.70 -5.53
CA ARG A 231 -3.41 3.16 -6.53
C ARG A 231 -4.85 2.84 -6.11
N GLU A 232 -5.09 1.64 -5.60
CA GLU A 232 -6.42 1.23 -5.16
C GLU A 232 -6.92 2.02 -3.95
N LEU A 233 -6.03 2.30 -2.98
CA LEU A 233 -6.35 3.13 -1.82
C LEU A 233 -6.65 4.58 -2.22
N GLU A 234 -5.85 5.16 -3.10
CA GLU A 234 -6.05 6.52 -3.62
C GLU A 234 -7.35 6.61 -4.45
N GLN A 235 -7.64 5.61 -5.29
CA GLN A 235 -8.91 5.50 -6.03
C GLN A 235 -10.13 5.37 -5.12
N ALA A 236 -9.98 4.72 -3.96
CA ALA A 236 -11.00 4.65 -2.92
C ALA A 236 -11.14 5.96 -2.12
N GLY A 237 -10.36 6.99 -2.44
CA GLY A 237 -10.42 8.32 -1.83
C GLY A 237 -9.59 8.46 -0.56
N HIS A 238 -8.70 7.50 -0.26
CA HIS A 238 -7.82 7.56 0.90
C HIS A 238 -6.52 8.31 0.62
N ARG A 239 -5.91 8.89 1.65
CA ARG A 239 -4.58 9.53 1.56
C ARG A 239 -3.50 8.51 1.93
N VAL A 240 -2.51 8.29 1.07
CA VAL A 240 -1.46 7.29 1.29
C VAL A 240 -0.10 7.94 1.57
N LEU A 241 0.39 7.76 2.79
CA LEU A 241 1.72 8.17 3.24
C LEU A 241 2.73 7.01 3.10
N PRO A 242 4.02 7.29 2.91
CA PRO A 242 4.56 8.60 2.57
C PRO A 242 4.21 8.98 1.12
N GLU A 243 4.00 10.28 0.86
CA GLU A 243 3.70 10.82 -0.49
C GLU A 243 4.98 11.00 -1.34
N GLN A 244 6.13 11.13 -0.66
CA GLN A 244 7.46 11.22 -1.25
C GLN A 244 8.37 10.15 -0.63
N PRO A 245 9.50 9.81 -1.25
CA PRO A 245 10.47 8.90 -0.64
C PRO A 245 10.91 9.39 0.75
N LEU A 246 11.06 8.46 1.69
CA LEU A 246 11.48 8.78 3.05
C LEU A 246 12.91 9.38 3.04
N PRO A 247 13.17 10.42 3.85
CA PRO A 247 14.49 11.02 3.92
C PRO A 247 15.52 10.01 4.43
N ASN A 248 16.78 10.21 4.06
CA ASN A 248 17.87 9.45 4.66
C ASN A 248 18.07 9.87 6.13
N PRO A 249 18.72 9.05 6.96
CA PRO A 249 19.12 9.46 8.30
C PRO A 249 19.87 10.81 8.26
N PRO A 250 19.65 11.71 9.23
CA PRO A 250 19.00 11.45 10.54
C PRO A 250 17.46 11.61 10.58
N ASP A 251 16.84 12.23 9.57
CA ASP A 251 15.42 12.63 9.65
C ASP A 251 14.42 11.49 9.40
N PHE A 252 14.93 10.31 9.02
CA PHE A 252 14.15 9.12 8.68
C PHE A 252 13.17 8.71 9.78
N GLU A 253 13.66 8.49 11.01
CA GLU A 253 12.84 7.98 12.12
C GLU A 253 11.73 8.97 12.49
N ALA A 254 12.08 10.26 12.61
CA ALA A 254 11.13 11.31 12.93
C ALA A 254 9.99 11.40 11.89
N THR A 255 10.34 11.32 10.61
CA THR A 255 9.37 11.37 9.50
C THR A 255 8.44 10.15 9.49
N VAL A 256 8.98 8.95 9.76
CA VAL A 256 8.17 7.73 9.85
C VAL A 256 7.20 7.82 11.02
N CYS A 257 7.66 8.25 12.21
CA CYS A 257 6.80 8.44 13.37
C CYS A 257 5.70 9.48 13.12
N GLU A 258 6.01 10.59 12.45
CA GLU A 258 5.01 11.60 12.08
C GLU A 258 3.94 11.02 11.14
N HIS A 259 4.34 10.24 10.13
CA HIS A 259 3.41 9.61 9.22
C HIS A 259 2.55 8.53 9.88
N LEU A 260 3.13 7.72 10.78
CA LEU A 260 2.40 6.75 11.57
C LEU A 260 1.37 7.43 12.48
N ALA A 261 1.71 8.58 13.06
CA ALA A 261 0.80 9.36 13.90
C ALA A 261 -0.43 9.91 13.14
N GLN A 262 -0.27 10.21 11.86
CA GLN A 262 -1.37 10.67 11.00
C GLN A 262 -2.23 9.52 10.46
N ALA A 263 -1.71 8.29 10.43
CA ALA A 263 -2.34 7.16 9.76
C ALA A 263 -3.34 6.41 10.66
N ALA A 264 -4.46 5.99 10.07
CA ALA A 264 -5.43 5.09 10.71
C ALA A 264 -5.03 3.61 10.59
N LEU A 265 -4.16 3.28 9.63
CA LEU A 265 -3.69 1.93 9.33
C LEU A 265 -2.26 2.01 8.79
N SER A 266 -1.37 1.12 9.23
CA SER A 266 -0.10 0.87 8.56
C SER A 266 -0.08 -0.48 7.84
N VAL A 267 0.49 -0.50 6.65
CA VAL A 267 0.63 -1.67 5.78
C VAL A 267 2.10 -1.82 5.41
N HIS A 268 2.68 -2.97 5.75
CA HIS A 268 4.09 -3.28 5.50
C HIS A 268 4.19 -4.53 4.63
N LEU A 269 4.83 -4.38 3.48
CA LEU A 269 5.08 -5.47 2.54
C LEU A 269 6.50 -5.95 2.76
N LEU A 270 6.70 -7.25 2.97
CA LEU A 270 8.02 -7.81 3.20
C LEU A 270 8.24 -9.12 2.44
N MET A 271 9.49 -9.34 2.08
CA MET A 271 10.00 -10.60 1.55
C MET A 271 11.09 -11.13 2.48
N PRO A 272 11.22 -12.45 2.64
CA PRO A 272 12.30 -13.02 3.43
C PRO A 272 13.54 -13.13 2.58
N TYR A 273 14.69 -12.81 3.17
CA TYR A 273 15.94 -12.75 2.44
C TYR A 273 16.94 -13.77 2.95
N PRO A 274 17.78 -14.34 2.06
CA PRO A 274 18.87 -15.18 2.52
C PRO A 274 19.82 -14.35 3.40
N PRO A 275 20.43 -14.98 4.43
CA PRO A 275 21.40 -14.31 5.28
C PRO A 275 22.54 -13.73 4.42
N VAL A 276 23.01 -12.53 4.81
CA VAL A 276 24.09 -11.84 4.10
C VAL A 276 25.32 -12.76 4.10
N PRO A 277 25.92 -13.07 2.93
CA PRO A 277 27.15 -13.84 2.89
C PRO A 277 28.24 -13.09 3.68
N THR A 278 28.78 -13.74 4.72
CA THR A 278 29.88 -13.22 5.55
C THR A 278 31.23 -13.18 4.83
N ALA A 279 31.30 -13.65 3.58
CA ALA A 279 32.53 -13.72 2.82
C ALA A 279 32.95 -12.33 2.28
N PRO A 280 34.25 -12.00 2.29
CA PRO A 280 34.78 -10.72 1.80
C PRO A 280 34.84 -10.69 0.26
N GLN A 281 33.70 -10.90 -0.40
CA GLN A 281 33.53 -10.64 -1.83
C GLN A 281 33.03 -9.21 -2.00
N ALA A 282 33.55 -8.50 -3.00
CA ALA A 282 33.08 -7.16 -3.34
C ALA A 282 31.58 -7.24 -3.68
N GLN A 283 30.74 -6.70 -2.80
CA GLN A 283 29.30 -6.63 -3.02
C GLN A 283 29.03 -5.76 -4.24
N THR A 284 28.09 -6.18 -5.08
CA THR A 284 27.63 -5.33 -6.18
C THR A 284 26.78 -4.18 -5.62
N GLN A 285 26.71 -3.06 -6.35
CA GLN A 285 25.87 -1.91 -5.96
C GLN A 285 24.40 -2.30 -5.74
N GLU A 286 23.90 -3.27 -6.52
CA GLU A 286 22.55 -3.81 -6.38
C GLU A 286 22.37 -4.56 -5.05
N GLN A 287 23.36 -5.36 -4.63
CA GLN A 287 23.32 -6.05 -3.34
C GLN A 287 23.32 -5.07 -2.18
N ILE A 288 24.09 -3.97 -2.28
CA ILE A 288 24.11 -2.90 -1.30
C ILE A 288 22.75 -2.18 -1.25
N TYR A 289 22.16 -1.84 -2.40
CA TYR A 289 20.86 -1.20 -2.46
C TYR A 289 19.74 -2.08 -1.88
N GLN A 290 19.73 -3.37 -2.24
CA GLN A 290 18.80 -4.32 -1.66
C GLN A 290 19.01 -4.44 -0.15
N GLN A 291 20.26 -4.47 0.33
CA GLN A 291 20.55 -4.51 1.77
C GLN A 291 20.05 -3.26 2.49
N LEU A 292 20.23 -2.06 1.92
CA LEU A 292 19.73 -0.80 2.50
C LEU A 292 18.20 -0.75 2.52
N ALA A 293 17.55 -1.18 1.43
CA ALA A 293 16.09 -1.26 1.37
C ALA A 293 15.53 -2.23 2.42
N ARG A 294 16.21 -3.38 2.64
CA ARG A 294 15.84 -4.34 3.70
C ARG A 294 15.91 -3.74 5.09
N VAL A 295 17.02 -3.06 5.40
CA VAL A 295 17.19 -2.38 6.70
C VAL A 295 16.10 -1.34 6.87
N ARG A 296 15.82 -0.51 5.85
CA ARG A 296 14.73 0.46 5.90
C ARG A 296 13.35 -0.15 6.11
N THR A 297 13.02 -1.25 5.45
CA THR A 297 11.74 -1.94 5.66
C THR A 297 11.65 -2.48 7.09
N ARG A 298 12.74 -3.06 7.62
CA ARG A 298 12.83 -3.50 9.01
C ARG A 298 12.64 -2.35 10.00
N ASP A 299 13.35 -1.25 9.82
CA ASP A 299 13.27 -0.09 10.71
C ASP A 299 11.85 0.50 10.74
N GLN A 300 11.16 0.59 9.59
CA GLN A 300 9.76 1.03 9.55
C GLN A 300 8.82 0.08 10.30
N ILE A 301 9.06 -1.24 10.23
CA ILE A 301 8.28 -2.24 10.98
C ILE A 301 8.54 -2.11 12.48
N GLU A 302 9.79 -1.89 12.89
CA GLU A 302 10.18 -1.68 14.29
C GLU A 302 9.58 -0.38 14.86
N LEU A 303 9.59 0.71 14.10
CA LEU A 303 8.93 1.97 14.48
C LEU A 303 7.41 1.81 14.56
N ALA A 304 6.80 1.09 13.61
CA ALA A 304 5.37 0.78 13.67
C ALA A 304 5.02 -0.13 14.86
N ASN A 305 5.91 -1.04 15.25
CA ASN A 305 5.78 -1.84 16.46
C ASN A 305 5.75 -0.96 17.71
N GLN A 306 6.74 -0.06 17.85
CA GLN A 306 6.82 0.87 18.98
C GLN A 306 5.58 1.76 19.06
N TYR A 307 5.16 2.34 17.92
CA TYR A 307 3.97 3.17 17.85
C TYR A 307 2.70 2.41 18.26
N ASN A 308 2.55 1.16 17.80
CA ASN A 308 1.40 0.31 18.16
C ASN A 308 1.38 -0.09 19.65
N GLN A 309 2.55 -0.23 20.29
CA GLN A 309 2.64 -0.47 21.74
C GLN A 309 2.13 0.73 22.56
N GLU A 310 2.39 1.95 22.08
CA GLU A 310 1.95 3.19 22.71
C GLU A 310 0.49 3.53 22.39
N HIS A 311 0.01 3.19 21.19
CA HIS A 311 -1.31 3.56 20.67
C HIS A 311 -2.16 2.32 20.38
N ARG A 312 -2.87 1.84 21.41
CA ARG A 312 -3.64 0.57 21.39
C ARG A 312 -4.75 0.48 20.32
N ASP A 313 -5.18 1.60 19.75
CA ASP A 313 -6.20 1.66 18.69
C ASP A 313 -5.60 1.65 17.28
N PHE A 314 -4.26 1.68 17.17
CA PHE A 314 -3.58 1.66 15.88
C PHE A 314 -3.66 0.28 15.23
N SER A 315 -3.93 0.27 13.93
CA SER A 315 -4.04 -0.96 13.15
C SER A 315 -2.80 -1.12 12.28
N ARG A 316 -2.20 -2.32 12.32
CA ARG A 316 -1.10 -2.70 11.42
C ARG A 316 -1.46 -3.98 10.64
N ILE A 317 -0.90 -4.08 9.44
CA ILE A 317 -0.90 -5.27 8.57
C ILE A 317 0.54 -5.53 8.15
N LEU A 318 1.02 -6.75 8.39
CA LEU A 318 2.27 -7.27 7.85
C LEU A 318 1.92 -8.27 6.76
N TRP A 319 2.38 -8.05 5.53
CA TRP A 319 2.04 -8.92 4.40
C TRP A 319 3.26 -9.49 3.71
N MET A 320 3.15 -10.77 3.35
CA MET A 320 4.12 -11.49 2.54
C MET A 320 3.38 -12.30 1.46
N PRO A 321 3.89 -12.39 0.22
CA PRO A 321 3.29 -13.25 -0.79
C PRO A 321 3.50 -14.75 -0.46
N PRO A 322 2.63 -15.66 -0.92
CA PRO A 322 2.76 -17.09 -0.67
C PRO A 322 4.00 -17.64 -1.38
N ARG A 323 4.85 -18.39 -0.67
CA ARG A 323 6.09 -18.94 -1.23
C ARG A 323 5.86 -20.29 -1.90
N ALA A 324 6.33 -20.42 -3.14
CA ALA A 324 6.42 -21.71 -3.83
C ALA A 324 7.87 -22.23 -3.74
N GLY A 325 8.13 -23.13 -2.78
CA GLY A 325 9.47 -23.67 -2.51
C GLY A 325 10.32 -22.72 -1.66
N HIS A 326 10.75 -23.17 -0.48
CA HIS A 326 11.36 -22.29 0.52
C HIS A 326 12.90 -22.23 0.41
N PRO A 327 13.51 -21.04 0.26
CA PRO A 327 14.72 -20.70 1.00
C PRO A 327 14.35 -20.41 2.47
N GLU A 328 15.25 -20.74 3.40
CA GLU A 328 15.08 -20.49 4.84
C GLU A 328 14.66 -19.03 5.11
N LEU A 329 13.74 -18.85 6.05
CA LEU A 329 13.32 -17.52 6.53
C LEU A 329 14.42 -16.96 7.44
N ASP A 330 14.74 -15.68 7.30
CA ASP A 330 15.58 -15.00 8.27
C ASP A 330 14.87 -14.90 9.64
N GLU A 331 15.65 -14.81 10.72
CA GLU A 331 15.13 -14.78 12.11
C GLU A 331 14.12 -13.66 12.34
N PHE A 332 14.30 -12.52 11.66
CA PHE A 332 13.41 -11.38 11.78
C PHE A 332 12.02 -11.71 11.24
N VAL A 333 11.92 -12.24 10.01
CA VAL A 333 10.64 -12.64 9.43
C VAL A 333 10.02 -13.82 10.18
N GLN A 334 10.83 -14.77 10.68
CA GLN A 334 10.31 -15.84 11.55
C GLN A 334 9.62 -15.30 12.81
N GLY A 335 10.20 -14.27 13.44
CA GLY A 335 9.58 -13.57 14.56
C GLY A 335 8.24 -12.96 14.18
N LEU A 336 8.17 -12.28 13.02
CA LEU A 336 6.95 -11.65 12.53
C LEU A 336 5.85 -12.65 12.16
N GLN A 337 6.17 -13.89 11.77
CA GLN A 337 5.14 -14.89 11.42
C GLN A 337 4.23 -15.27 12.57
N ASN A 338 4.70 -15.10 13.81
CA ASN A 338 3.91 -15.36 15.01
C ASN A 338 3.05 -14.15 15.41
N GLU A 339 3.23 -13.00 14.75
CA GLU A 339 2.45 -11.80 15.02
C GLU A 339 1.02 -11.95 14.47
N PRO A 340 -0.01 -11.50 15.22
CA PRO A 340 -1.41 -11.68 14.84
C PRO A 340 -1.82 -10.91 13.58
N ASP A 341 -1.05 -9.90 13.19
CA ASP A 341 -1.28 -9.08 12.00
C ASP A 341 -0.45 -9.50 10.78
N PHE A 342 0.29 -10.62 10.88
CA PHE A 342 1.00 -11.23 9.76
C PHE A 342 0.07 -12.05 8.86
N ILE A 343 0.13 -11.78 7.57
CA ILE A 343 -0.73 -12.38 6.56
C ILE A 343 0.13 -12.85 5.37
N SER A 344 -0.02 -14.13 5.02
CA SER A 344 0.58 -14.73 3.83
C SER A 344 -0.50 -15.12 2.82
N THR A 345 -0.80 -14.23 1.86
CA THR A 345 -1.87 -14.41 0.87
C THR A 345 -1.50 -13.75 -0.47
N ASN A 346 -2.30 -13.98 -1.52
CA ASN A 346 -2.12 -13.24 -2.78
C ASN A 346 -2.49 -11.76 -2.62
N LEU A 347 -2.10 -10.93 -3.60
CA LEU A 347 -2.29 -9.48 -3.56
C LEU A 347 -3.77 -9.05 -3.51
N GLU A 348 -4.66 -9.73 -4.23
CA GLU A 348 -6.09 -9.39 -4.26
C GLU A 348 -6.74 -9.64 -2.89
N SER A 349 -6.37 -10.75 -2.24
CA SER A 349 -6.79 -11.01 -0.85
C SER A 349 -6.24 -9.97 0.13
N LEU A 350 -5.00 -9.49 -0.06
CA LEU A 350 -4.47 -8.39 0.76
C LEU A 350 -5.34 -7.13 0.62
N LYS A 351 -5.68 -6.74 -0.61
CA LYS A 351 -6.50 -5.55 -0.88
C LYS A 351 -7.88 -5.65 -0.24
N ASP A 352 -8.52 -6.82 -0.35
CA ASP A 352 -9.78 -7.10 0.34
C ASP A 352 -9.64 -6.96 1.87
N ILE A 353 -8.55 -7.47 2.45
CA ILE A 353 -8.28 -7.35 3.89
C ILE A 353 -8.08 -5.88 4.31
N ILE A 354 -7.35 -5.11 3.51
CA ILE A 354 -7.13 -3.68 3.78
C ILE A 354 -8.48 -2.94 3.73
N ARG A 355 -9.30 -3.19 2.70
CA ARG A 355 -10.65 -2.60 2.58
C ARG A 355 -11.52 -2.97 3.77
N ASP A 356 -11.54 -4.24 4.16
CA ASP A 356 -12.31 -4.71 5.32
C ASP A 356 -11.83 -4.06 6.63
N ARG A 357 -10.53 -3.90 6.81
CA ARG A 357 -9.96 -3.18 7.98
C ARG A 357 -10.35 -1.71 7.99
N LEU A 358 -10.38 -1.05 6.83
CA LEU A 358 -10.75 0.36 6.70
C LEU A 358 -12.27 0.60 6.83
N ALA A 359 -13.09 -0.32 6.33
CA ALA A 359 -14.56 -0.25 6.38
C ALA A 359 -15.16 -0.67 7.72
N ARG A 360 -14.38 -1.35 8.59
CA ARG A 360 -14.82 -1.69 9.94
C ARG A 360 -15.20 -0.40 10.69
N PRO A 361 -16.46 -0.27 11.15
CA PRO A 361 -16.80 0.80 12.08
C PRO A 361 -15.90 0.68 13.32
N PRO A 362 -15.55 1.80 13.98
CA PRO A 362 -14.89 1.72 15.29
C PRO A 362 -15.69 0.75 16.14
N ALA A 363 -15.01 -0.23 16.74
CA ALA A 363 -15.67 -1.22 17.57
C ALA A 363 -16.56 -0.48 18.56
N PRO A 364 -17.85 -0.86 18.73
CA PRO A 364 -18.71 -0.21 19.71
C PRO A 364 -17.94 -0.14 21.03
N ILE A 365 -17.86 1.07 21.57
CA ILE A 365 -17.22 1.31 22.87
C ILE A 365 -18.09 0.57 23.87
N VAL A 366 -17.65 -0.62 24.28
CA VAL A 366 -18.20 -1.24 25.49
C VAL A 366 -17.46 -0.52 26.61
N ASN A 367 -18.18 0.30 27.36
CA ASN A 367 -17.63 0.96 28.54
C ASN A 367 -17.31 -0.12 29.57
N LEU A 368 -16.07 -0.59 29.54
CA LEU A 368 -15.55 -1.55 30.49
C LEU A 368 -14.84 -0.78 31.62
N PRO A 369 -15.05 -1.11 32.89
CA PRO A 369 -14.33 -0.55 34.04
C PRO A 369 -12.82 -0.71 33.87
N GLN A 370 -12.05 0.34 34.21
CA GLN A 370 -10.58 0.38 34.05
C GLN A 370 -9.83 0.05 35.35
N ASP A 371 -10.36 -0.84 36.18
CA ASP A 371 -9.79 -1.14 37.52
C ASP A 371 -8.59 -2.11 37.49
N GLY A 372 -8.07 -2.46 36.30
CA GLY A 372 -6.89 -3.32 36.13
C GLY A 372 -7.15 -4.81 36.36
N THR A 373 -8.41 -5.21 36.56
CA THR A 373 -8.86 -6.60 36.57
C THR A 373 -8.90 -7.16 35.14
N VAL A 374 -8.41 -8.40 34.96
CA VAL A 374 -8.43 -9.07 33.65
C VAL A 374 -9.87 -9.35 33.23
N GLN A 375 -10.23 -8.95 32.01
CA GLN A 375 -11.54 -9.14 31.41
C GLN A 375 -11.58 -10.41 30.57
N ILE A 376 -12.57 -11.25 30.86
CA ILE A 376 -12.80 -12.51 30.16
C ILE A 376 -14.14 -12.43 29.44
N TYR A 377 -14.13 -12.51 28.12
CA TYR A 377 -15.36 -12.72 27.36
C TYR A 377 -15.74 -14.20 27.42
N LEU A 378 -16.83 -14.51 28.12
CA LEU A 378 -17.39 -15.86 28.20
C LEU A 378 -18.44 -16.03 27.10
N ASP A 379 -18.00 -16.55 25.95
CA ASP A 379 -18.80 -16.70 24.75
C ASP A 379 -19.63 -17.99 24.81
N CYS A 380 -20.94 -17.88 24.97
CA CYS A 380 -21.87 -18.99 25.08
C CYS A 380 -23.09 -18.79 24.16
N ASP A 381 -23.82 -19.88 23.89
CA ASP A 381 -25.13 -19.84 23.23
C ASP A 381 -26.21 -19.52 24.27
N GLU A 382 -27.34 -18.95 23.85
CA GLU A 382 -28.43 -18.61 24.78
C GLU A 382 -28.92 -19.81 25.59
N ARG A 383 -29.03 -20.98 24.93
CA ARG A 383 -29.39 -22.25 25.59
C ARG A 383 -28.35 -22.74 26.59
N ASP A 384 -27.09 -22.34 26.41
CA ASP A 384 -26.00 -22.64 27.33
C ASP A 384 -26.02 -21.70 28.53
N LEU A 385 -26.40 -20.43 28.32
CA LEU A 385 -26.54 -19.45 29.39
C LEU A 385 -27.74 -19.76 30.31
N GLU A 386 -28.84 -20.27 29.73
CA GLU A 386 -30.02 -20.71 30.49
C GLU A 386 -29.82 -22.06 31.22
N ALA A 387 -28.74 -22.78 30.93
CA ALA A 387 -28.49 -24.10 31.47
C ALA A 387 -27.76 -24.02 32.83
N PRO A 388 -28.20 -24.74 33.88
CA PRO A 388 -27.59 -24.64 35.21
C PRO A 388 -26.12 -25.10 35.25
N GLU A 389 -25.65 -25.85 34.25
CA GLU A 389 -24.29 -26.36 34.19
C GLU A 389 -23.22 -25.26 33.97
N ILE A 390 -23.59 -24.08 33.45
CA ILE A 390 -22.65 -22.97 33.26
C ILE A 390 -22.41 -22.19 34.57
N GLU A 391 -23.38 -22.18 35.49
CA GLU A 391 -23.36 -21.33 36.70
C GLU A 391 -22.08 -21.50 37.54
N PRO A 392 -21.60 -22.72 37.85
CA PRO A 392 -20.41 -22.87 38.69
C PRO A 392 -19.13 -22.32 38.05
N LEU A 393 -19.02 -22.39 36.71
CA LEU A 393 -17.91 -21.79 35.97
C LEU A 393 -18.03 -20.27 35.98
N TYR A 394 -19.23 -19.76 35.68
CA TYR A 394 -19.50 -18.33 35.62
C TYR A 394 -19.24 -17.64 36.97
N ASP A 395 -19.78 -18.18 38.06
CA ASP A 395 -19.62 -17.63 39.41
C ASP A 395 -18.15 -17.61 39.84
N TRP A 396 -17.41 -18.66 39.51
CA TRP A 396 -15.98 -18.71 39.83
C TRP A 396 -15.19 -17.68 39.02
N LEU A 397 -15.51 -17.50 37.73
CA LEU A 397 -14.85 -16.49 36.91
C LEU A 397 -15.16 -15.07 37.40
N GLU A 398 -16.42 -14.77 37.72
CA GLU A 398 -16.83 -13.45 38.26
C GLU A 398 -16.19 -13.12 39.61
N GLN A 399 -15.86 -14.13 40.43
CA GLN A 399 -15.15 -13.92 41.70
C GLN A 399 -13.68 -13.54 41.51
N ASN A 400 -13.06 -13.90 40.38
CA ASN A 400 -11.62 -13.75 40.15
C ASN A 400 -11.29 -12.74 39.02
N PHE A 401 -12.25 -12.49 38.14
CA PHE A 401 -12.10 -11.73 36.90
C PHE A 401 -13.36 -10.93 36.62
N GLN A 402 -13.27 -10.03 35.67
CA GLN A 402 -14.46 -9.37 35.15
C GLN A 402 -14.99 -10.18 33.95
N VAL A 403 -16.18 -10.78 34.07
CA VAL A 403 -16.75 -11.58 33.00
C VAL A 403 -17.70 -10.73 32.16
N VAL A 404 -17.56 -10.84 30.84
CA VAL A 404 -18.48 -10.20 29.89
C VAL A 404 -19.23 -11.29 29.14
N LEU A 405 -20.56 -11.21 29.18
CA LEU A 405 -21.46 -12.16 28.51
C LEU A 405 -21.97 -11.62 27.16
N PRO A 406 -22.47 -12.49 26.26
CA PRO A 406 -23.14 -12.08 25.04
C PRO A 406 -24.48 -11.39 25.37
N ASP A 407 -24.84 -10.35 24.61
CA ASP A 407 -26.14 -9.66 24.72
C ASP A 407 -27.10 -10.21 23.66
N TYR A 408 -27.96 -11.18 23.96
CA TYR A 408 -28.78 -11.85 22.95
C TYR A 408 -29.89 -10.96 22.33
N ASP A 409 -30.36 -9.95 23.06
CA ASP A 409 -31.42 -9.04 22.58
C ASP A 409 -30.90 -8.04 21.52
N ASN A 410 -29.62 -7.64 21.61
CA ASN A 410 -28.99 -6.65 20.73
C ASN A 410 -27.66 -7.12 20.08
N SER A 411 -27.32 -8.41 20.11
CA SER A 411 -26.07 -8.95 19.55
C SER A 411 -26.16 -9.24 18.06
N GLY A 412 -25.74 -8.27 17.26
CA GLY A 412 -25.16 -8.58 15.96
C GLY A 412 -23.80 -9.27 16.11
N VAL A 413 -23.39 -10.00 15.07
CA VAL A 413 -22.02 -10.56 14.93
C VAL A 413 -20.95 -9.51 15.26
N ALA A 414 -21.17 -8.25 14.85
CA ALA A 414 -20.27 -7.12 15.09
C ALA A 414 -19.99 -6.82 16.57
N ARG A 415 -20.98 -6.99 17.48
CA ARG A 415 -20.80 -6.75 18.91
C ARG A 415 -19.98 -7.87 19.56
N SER A 416 -20.25 -9.10 19.16
CA SER A 416 -19.48 -10.25 19.62
C SER A 416 -18.03 -10.17 19.12
N GLU A 417 -17.80 -9.78 17.88
CA GLU A 417 -16.45 -9.47 17.37
C GLU A 417 -15.79 -8.32 18.15
N ALA A 418 -16.54 -7.30 18.59
CA ALA A 418 -16.00 -6.21 19.41
C ALA A 418 -15.55 -6.69 20.80
N LEU A 419 -16.34 -7.54 21.47
CA LEU A 419 -15.99 -8.15 22.75
C LEU A 419 -14.74 -9.03 22.63
N ILE A 420 -14.65 -9.82 21.57
CA ILE A 420 -13.46 -10.60 21.21
C ILE A 420 -12.26 -9.70 20.91
N ARG A 421 -12.40 -8.40 20.61
CA ARG A 421 -11.25 -7.48 20.43
C ARG A 421 -10.84 -6.75 21.69
N GLN A 422 -11.77 -6.47 22.59
CA GLN A 422 -11.55 -5.62 23.76
C GLN A 422 -11.09 -6.43 24.98
N CYS A 423 -11.62 -7.64 25.21
CA CYS A 423 -11.27 -8.44 26.38
C CYS A 423 -9.84 -9.00 26.30
N GLU A 424 -9.16 -9.21 27.43
CA GLU A 424 -7.83 -9.81 27.47
C GLU A 424 -7.84 -11.32 27.23
N ALA A 425 -8.93 -12.00 27.55
CA ALA A 425 -9.11 -13.41 27.25
C ALA A 425 -10.52 -13.73 26.73
N VAL A 426 -10.61 -14.84 26.00
CA VAL A 426 -11.88 -15.37 25.49
C VAL A 426 -11.99 -16.83 25.89
N MET A 427 -13.11 -17.19 26.50
CA MET A 427 -13.45 -18.58 26.76
C MET A 427 -14.79 -18.89 26.09
N ILE A 428 -14.78 -19.86 25.18
CA ILE A 428 -16.01 -20.33 24.54
C ILE A 428 -16.57 -21.46 25.38
N TYR A 429 -17.76 -21.30 25.95
CA TYR A 429 -18.45 -22.37 26.65
C TYR A 429 -19.31 -23.17 25.67
N TYR A 430 -19.18 -24.50 25.73
CA TYR A 430 -19.85 -25.42 24.82
C TYR A 430 -20.50 -26.58 25.57
N GLY A 431 -21.80 -26.46 25.86
CA GLY A 431 -22.60 -27.47 26.55
C GLY A 431 -23.74 -28.00 25.67
N GLN A 432 -24.81 -27.22 25.54
CA GLN A 432 -26.04 -27.47 24.81
C GLN A 432 -26.03 -26.91 23.38
N ALA A 433 -25.17 -25.94 23.05
CA ALA A 433 -25.05 -25.39 21.70
C ALA A 433 -24.79 -26.46 20.61
N SER A 434 -25.14 -26.14 19.36
CA SER A 434 -24.90 -27.05 18.23
C SER A 434 -23.44 -27.05 17.79
N GLY A 435 -22.97 -28.14 17.19
CA GLY A 435 -21.61 -28.17 16.62
C GLY A 435 -21.39 -27.15 15.50
N LEU A 436 -22.46 -26.76 14.78
CA LEU A 436 -22.39 -25.69 13.77
C LEU A 436 -22.18 -24.33 14.42
N TRP A 437 -22.80 -24.08 15.58
CA TRP A 437 -22.58 -22.88 16.36
C TRP A 437 -21.12 -22.78 16.78
N LEU A 438 -20.56 -23.83 17.39
CA LEU A 438 -19.16 -23.86 17.82
C LEU A 438 -18.20 -23.58 16.65
N LYS A 439 -18.41 -24.24 15.50
CA LYS A 439 -17.60 -23.99 14.30
C LYS A 439 -17.64 -22.52 13.86
N ARG A 440 -18.81 -21.89 13.87
CA ARG A 440 -18.95 -20.47 13.53
C ARG A 440 -18.25 -19.57 14.54
N ARG A 441 -18.33 -19.88 15.84
CA ARG A 441 -17.66 -19.14 16.91
C ARG A 441 -16.14 -19.25 16.84
N LEU A 442 -15.60 -20.44 16.58
CA LEU A 442 -14.17 -20.64 16.35
C LEU A 442 -13.68 -19.86 15.12
N LEU A 443 -14.43 -19.89 14.01
CA LEU A 443 -14.11 -19.08 12.83
C LEU A 443 -14.16 -17.58 13.13
N ALA A 444 -15.17 -17.12 13.87
CA ALA A 444 -15.30 -15.71 14.27
C ALA A 444 -14.14 -15.30 15.21
N LEU A 445 -13.78 -16.13 16.18
CA LEU A 445 -12.63 -15.94 17.05
C LEU A 445 -11.36 -15.79 16.21
N LYS A 446 -11.02 -16.78 15.36
CA LYS A 446 -9.83 -16.71 14.49
C LYS A 446 -9.84 -15.47 13.59
N LYS A 447 -10.94 -15.21 12.89
CA LYS A 447 -11.13 -14.02 12.04
C LYS A 447 -10.89 -12.73 12.79
N THR A 448 -11.35 -12.66 14.03
CA THR A 448 -11.27 -11.44 14.86
C THR A 448 -9.88 -11.28 15.47
N LEU A 449 -9.21 -12.39 15.82
CA LEU A 449 -7.83 -12.39 16.31
C LEU A 449 -6.87 -11.79 15.27
N TYR A 450 -7.06 -12.04 13.97
CA TYR A 450 -6.29 -11.40 12.89
C TYR A 450 -6.42 -9.87 12.82
N GLY A 451 -7.36 -9.28 13.56
CA GLY A 451 -7.66 -7.84 13.55
C GLY A 451 -7.43 -7.14 14.88
N ARG A 452 -6.84 -7.81 15.88
CA ARG A 452 -6.54 -7.20 17.18
C ARG A 452 -5.19 -6.49 17.15
N SER A 453 -5.12 -5.32 17.77
CA SER A 453 -3.86 -4.60 18.03
C SER A 453 -3.00 -5.27 19.10
N LYS A 454 -3.62 -6.09 19.97
CA LYS A 454 -2.96 -6.90 21.01
C LYS A 454 -3.28 -8.38 20.87
N PRO A 455 -2.28 -9.27 21.02
CA PRO A 455 -2.56 -10.70 21.14
C PRO A 455 -3.47 -10.95 22.33
N LEU A 456 -4.38 -11.91 22.16
CA LEU A 456 -5.24 -12.36 23.23
C LEU A 456 -4.38 -13.13 24.25
N ARG A 457 -4.43 -12.77 25.54
CA ARG A 457 -3.58 -13.38 26.57
C ARG A 457 -3.89 -14.85 26.74
N ALA A 458 -5.18 -15.21 26.79
CA ALA A 458 -5.61 -16.59 26.88
C ALA A 458 -6.85 -16.87 26.04
N LYS A 459 -6.92 -18.09 25.50
CA LYS A 459 -8.10 -18.59 24.81
C LYS A 459 -8.32 -20.07 25.06
N ALA A 460 -9.57 -20.47 25.23
CA ALA A 460 -9.92 -21.88 25.37
C ALA A 460 -11.38 -22.13 24.95
N VAL A 461 -11.68 -23.39 24.64
CA VAL A 461 -13.05 -23.90 24.59
C VAL A 461 -13.29 -24.77 25.82
N TYR A 462 -14.23 -24.39 26.68
CA TYR A 462 -14.69 -25.21 27.79
C TYR A 462 -15.83 -26.10 27.32
N VAL A 463 -15.63 -27.42 27.33
CA VAL A 463 -16.63 -28.39 26.86
C VAL A 463 -17.29 -29.06 28.05
N ALA A 464 -18.54 -28.69 28.31
CA ALA A 464 -19.30 -29.25 29.43
C ALA A 464 -19.95 -30.61 29.07
N ASN A 465 -20.22 -30.86 27.78
CA ASN A 465 -20.91 -32.07 27.33
C ASN A 465 -19.95 -33.11 26.72
N PRO A 466 -19.75 -34.28 27.35
CA PRO A 466 -18.80 -35.31 26.89
C PRO A 466 -19.16 -35.90 25.52
N THR A 467 -20.43 -35.85 25.11
CA THR A 467 -20.85 -36.35 23.79
C THR A 467 -20.42 -35.45 22.63
N LYS A 468 -19.89 -34.26 22.93
CA LYS A 468 -19.54 -33.23 21.94
C LYS A 468 -18.03 -33.01 21.79
N SER A 469 -17.20 -33.94 22.26
CA SER A 469 -15.73 -33.88 22.22
C SER A 469 -15.09 -34.18 20.85
N ASN A 470 -15.87 -34.45 19.80
CA ASN A 470 -15.35 -34.84 18.49
C ASN A 470 -14.92 -33.62 17.64
N PHE A 471 -14.07 -32.76 18.20
CA PHE A 471 -13.40 -31.68 17.48
C PHE A 471 -12.04 -31.39 18.12
N SER A 472 -11.12 -30.88 17.32
CA SER A 472 -9.82 -30.41 17.77
C SER A 472 -9.48 -29.14 17.00
N ASP A 473 -8.88 -28.18 17.69
CA ASP A 473 -8.35 -26.97 17.08
C ASP A 473 -6.89 -26.81 17.51
N PRO A 474 -5.93 -26.68 16.57
CA PRO A 474 -4.51 -26.60 16.90
C PRO A 474 -4.13 -25.33 17.67
N ASP A 475 -4.92 -24.26 17.53
CA ASP A 475 -4.61 -22.96 18.11
C ASP A 475 -5.37 -22.70 19.40
N VAL A 476 -6.50 -23.39 19.63
CA VAL A 476 -7.41 -23.13 20.76
C VAL A 476 -7.50 -24.37 21.67
N PRO A 477 -6.86 -24.33 22.85
CA PRO A 477 -6.93 -25.40 23.84
C PRO A 477 -8.37 -25.77 24.23
N ILE A 478 -8.60 -27.06 24.46
CA ILE A 478 -9.87 -27.59 24.93
C ILE A 478 -9.75 -27.91 26.42
N ILE A 479 -10.71 -27.43 27.21
CA ILE A 479 -10.85 -27.73 28.63
C ILE A 479 -12.03 -28.69 28.77
N GLU A 480 -11.76 -29.90 29.24
CA GLU A 480 -12.75 -30.96 29.38
C GLU A 480 -13.48 -30.85 30.72
N GLY A 481 -14.65 -30.20 30.69
CA GLY A 481 -15.52 -29.96 31.85
C GLY A 481 -16.58 -31.04 32.08
N PHE A 482 -16.33 -32.28 31.67
CA PHE A 482 -17.36 -33.32 31.53
C PHE A 482 -18.03 -33.74 32.85
N ASN A 483 -17.36 -33.51 33.98
CA ASN A 483 -17.83 -33.91 35.32
C ASN A 483 -18.19 -32.69 36.17
N GLY A 484 -18.59 -31.59 35.54
CA GLY A 484 -18.81 -30.31 36.20
C GLY A 484 -17.52 -29.51 36.39
N PHE A 485 -17.69 -28.24 36.77
CA PHE A 485 -16.58 -27.31 36.93
C PHE A 485 -15.72 -27.61 38.17
N GLN A 486 -14.41 -27.59 37.98
CA GLN A 486 -13.41 -27.59 39.04
C GLN A 486 -12.35 -26.52 38.72
N PRO A 487 -11.91 -25.70 39.68
CA PRO A 487 -10.96 -24.61 39.42
C PRO A 487 -9.65 -25.08 38.76
N ASP A 488 -9.18 -26.28 39.11
CA ASP A 488 -7.94 -26.84 38.56
C ASP A 488 -7.97 -27.06 37.04
N LEU A 489 -9.16 -27.20 36.45
CA LEU A 489 -9.34 -27.33 34.99
C LEU A 489 -8.88 -26.07 34.25
N LEU A 490 -8.90 -24.91 34.91
CA LEU A 490 -8.50 -23.64 34.32
C LEU A 490 -7.00 -23.36 34.48
N ASN A 491 -6.22 -24.17 35.19
CA ASN A 491 -4.81 -23.88 35.47
C ASN A 491 -3.98 -23.54 34.22
N ALA A 492 -4.15 -24.30 33.12
CA ALA A 492 -3.46 -24.02 31.87
C ALA A 492 -3.91 -22.71 31.20
N PHE A 493 -5.19 -22.36 31.34
CA PHE A 493 -5.75 -21.09 30.86
C PHE A 493 -5.28 -19.90 31.73
N LEU A 494 -5.21 -20.08 33.04
CA LEU A 494 -4.70 -19.09 34.00
C LEU A 494 -3.21 -18.82 33.82
N GLN A 495 -2.42 -19.84 33.46
CA GLN A 495 -1.00 -19.66 33.12
C GLN A 495 -0.80 -18.81 31.87
N GLN A 496 -1.71 -18.88 30.90
CA GLN A 496 -1.70 -17.98 29.73
C GLN A 496 -2.13 -16.55 30.09
N LEU A 497 -2.93 -16.41 31.15
CA LEU A 497 -3.39 -15.11 31.67
C LEU A 497 -2.37 -14.39 32.54
N ALA A 498 -1.36 -15.07 33.07
CA ALA A 498 -0.26 -14.46 33.81
C ALA A 498 0.70 -13.76 32.85
#